data_AF-A0A2E9UM74-F1
#
_entry.id   AF-A0A2E9UM74-F1
#
_cell.length_a   1.000
_cell.length_b   1.000
_cell.length_c   1.000
_cell.angle_alpha   90.00
_cell.angle_beta   90.00
_cell.angle_gamma   90.00
#
_symmetry.space_group_name_H-M   'P 1'
#
loop_
_entity.id
_entity.type
_entity.pdbx_description
1 polymer ?
#
loop_
_entity_poly.entity_id
_entity_poly.type
_entity_poly.pdbx_seq_one_letter_code
_entity_poly.pdbx_strand_id
1 'polypeptide(L)' 'MWVGLNVIATLRTVFYPYLSGSADRIHSMLFNESDTLGDGRTRRDIVTGSSIETPTPLSRKLDDSVVDEENRRLTGE' A
#
# COMPACT_ATOMS: atom_id res chain seq x y z
N MET A 1 17.37 0.71 -10.08
CA MET A 1 16.25 0.12 -9.32
C MET A 1 16.22 0.50 -7.83
N TRP A 2 17.34 0.93 -7.22
CA TRP A 2 17.40 1.31 -5.80
C TRP A 2 16.59 2.58 -5.44
N VAL A 3 16.66 3.64 -6.25
CA VAL A 3 15.95 4.90 -5.98
C VAL A 3 14.43 4.69 -5.93
N GLY A 4 13.88 3.91 -6.88
CA GLY A 4 12.44 3.63 -6.93
C GLY A 4 11.93 2.92 -5.68
N LEU A 5 12.67 1.92 -5.18
CA LEU A 5 12.31 1.23 -3.94
C LEU A 5 12.32 2.17 -2.72
N ASN A 6 13.28 3.10 -2.69
CA ASN A 6 13.35 4.10 -1.62
C ASN A 6 12.20 5.12 -1.68
N VAL A 7 11.75 5.49 -2.87
CA VAL A 7 10.55 6.32 -3.06
C VAL A 7 9.32 5.56 -2.55
N ILE A 8 9.15 4.29 -2.92
CA ILE A 8 8.02 3.45 -2.47
C ILE A 8 8.05 3.26 -0.94
N ALA A 9 9.22 3.00 -0.35
CA ALA A 9 9.38 2.90 1.10
C ALA A 9 8.99 4.20 1.83
N THR A 10 9.27 5.35 1.23
CA THR A 10 8.85 6.66 1.76
C THR A 10 7.34 6.88 1.61
N LEU A 11 6.77 6.49 0.46
CA LEU A 11 5.33 6.57 0.20
C LEU A 11 4.52 5.75 1.21
N ARG A 12 4.99 4.57 1.61
CA ARG A 12 4.39 3.78 2.71
C ARG A 12 4.19 4.63 3.97
N THR A 13 5.23 5.31 4.43
CA THR A 13 5.20 6.11 5.66
C THR A 13 4.27 7.32 5.53
N VAL A 14 4.25 7.97 4.37
CA VAL A 14 3.40 9.15 4.11
C VAL A 14 1.92 8.76 3.93
N PHE A 15 1.64 7.62 3.31
CA PHE A 15 0.28 7.15 3.07
C PHE A 15 -0.38 6.48 4.27
N TYR A 16 0.38 6.07 5.28
CA TYR A 16 -0.16 5.40 6.46
C TYR A 16 -1.40 6.08 7.11
N PRO A 17 -1.42 7.41 7.36
CA PRO A 17 -2.60 8.06 7.96
C PRO A 17 -3.83 8.17 7.03
N TYR A 18 -3.68 7.97 5.72
CA TYR A 18 -4.77 8.12 4.74
C TYR A 18 -5.23 6.79 4.17
N LEU A 19 -4.30 5.86 3.96
CA LEU A 19 -4.47 4.58 3.27
C LEU A 19 -3.64 3.50 3.99
N SER A 20 -3.95 3.25 5.26
CA SER A 20 -3.25 2.27 6.10
C SER A 20 -3.18 0.89 5.43
N GLY A 21 -4.25 0.44 4.78
CA GLY A 21 -4.29 -0.84 4.07
C GLY A 21 -3.34 -0.93 2.86
N SER A 22 -3.15 0.16 2.11
CA SER A 22 -2.17 0.18 1.01
C SER A 22 -0.74 0.28 1.51
N ALA A 23 -0.52 1.06 2.57
CA ALA A 23 0.80 1.16 3.22
C ALA A 23 1.25 -0.20 3.78
N ASP A 24 0.33 -0.97 4.35
CA ASP A 24 0.62 -2.31 4.88
C ASP A 24 0.95 -3.32 3.77
N ARG A 25 0.21 -3.31 2.65
CA ARG A 25 0.55 -4.13 1.47
C ARG A 25 1.91 -3.80 0.89
N ILE A 26 2.27 -2.51 0.80
CA ILE A 26 3.61 -2.09 0.39
C ILE A 26 4.65 -2.62 1.37
N HIS A 27 4.34 -2.60 2.67
CA HIS A 27 5.23 -3.08 3.70
C HIS A 27 5.52 -4.56 3.58
N SER A 28 4.48 -5.40 3.43
CA SER A 28 4.64 -6.86 3.32
C SER A 28 5.46 -7.25 2.10
N MET A 29 5.30 -6.52 0.98
CA MET A 29 6.08 -6.78 -0.24
C MET A 29 7.56 -6.42 -0.08
N LEU A 30 7.85 -5.32 0.62
CA LEU A 30 9.22 -4.82 0.77
C LEU A 30 9.97 -5.43 1.96
N PHE A 31 9.27 -5.88 3.00
CA PHE A 31 9.85 -6.33 4.26
C PHE A 31 9.08 -7.55 4.80
N ASN A 32 9.80 -8.66 5.03
CA ASN A 32 9.22 -9.97 5.32
C ASN A 32 8.88 -10.22 6.81
N GLU A 33 9.41 -9.41 7.73
CA GLU A 33 9.34 -9.67 9.19
C GLU A 33 9.06 -8.38 9.97
N SER A 34 7.99 -7.67 9.63
CA SER A 34 7.74 -6.42 10.32
C SER A 34 6.30 -5.95 10.39
N ASP A 35 6.04 -5.21 11.47
CA ASP A 35 4.80 -4.53 11.74
C ASP A 35 4.88 -3.07 11.25
N THR A 36 3.92 -2.70 10.41
CA THR A 36 3.81 -1.34 9.89
C THR A 36 3.59 -0.31 11.01
N LEU A 37 2.88 -0.69 12.08
CA LEU A 37 2.65 0.17 13.25
C LEU A 37 3.91 0.34 14.10
N GLY A 38 4.67 -0.74 14.30
CA GLY A 38 5.92 -0.75 15.07
C GLY A 38 7.00 0.18 14.53
N ASP A 39 7.04 0.41 13.21
CA ASP A 39 8.00 1.33 12.58
C ASP A 39 7.63 2.82 12.76
N GLY A 40 6.37 3.13 13.08
CA GLY A 40 5.87 4.49 13.20
C GLY A 40 6.15 5.34 11.94
N ARG A 41 6.67 6.57 12.13
CA ARG A 41 7.06 7.48 11.03
C ARG A 41 8.52 7.29 10.57
N THR A 42 9.22 6.29 11.07
CA THR A 42 10.62 6.07 10.72
C THR A 42 10.70 5.41 9.35
N ARG A 43 11.46 6.01 8.45
CA ARG A 43 11.76 5.38 7.16
C ARG A 43 12.73 4.24 7.40
N ARG A 44 12.40 3.06 6.88
CA ARG A 44 13.29 1.91 6.90
C ARG A 44 14.15 1.89 5.64
N ASP A 45 15.42 1.57 5.80
CA ASP A 45 16.35 1.49 4.68
C ASP A 45 16.15 0.19 3.89
N ILE A 46 16.17 0.31 2.56
CA ILE A 46 16.20 -0.83 1.65
C ILE A 46 17.64 -1.34 1.62
N VAL A 47 17.90 -2.46 2.30
CA VAL A 47 19.20 -3.12 2.30
C VAL A 47 19.38 -3.86 0.96
N THR A 48 20.52 -3.64 0.32
CA THR A 48 20.86 -4.32 -0.94
C THR A 48 21.02 -5.82 -0.73
N GLY A 49 20.35 -6.62 -1.56
CA GLY A 49 20.36 -8.09 -1.45
C GLY A 49 19.25 -8.66 -0.56
N SER A 50 18.43 -7.81 0.07
CA SER A 50 17.22 -8.26 0.74
C SER A 50 16.21 -8.87 -0.23
N SER A 51 15.58 -9.96 0.18
CA SER A 51 14.48 -10.58 -0.56
C SER A 51 13.27 -9.66 -0.55
N ILE A 52 12.68 -9.42 -1.73
CA ILE A 52 11.46 -8.66 -1.93
C ILE A 52 10.43 -9.62 -2.50
N GLU A 53 9.20 -9.57 -1.99
CA GLU A 53 8.12 -10.40 -2.49
C GLU A 53 7.71 -9.98 -3.90
N THR A 54 7.06 -10.87 -4.64
CA THR A 54 6.52 -10.55 -5.96
C THR A 54 5.49 -9.42 -5.85
N PRO A 55 5.67 -8.28 -6.56
CA PRO A 55 4.75 -7.16 -6.46
C PRO A 55 3.33 -7.54 -6.89
N THR A 56 2.33 -7.16 -6.08
CA THR A 56 0.92 -7.30 -6.45
C THR A 56 0.23 -5.94 -6.58
N PRO A 57 -0.84 -5.81 -7.38
CA PRO A 57 -1.55 -4.54 -7.54
C PRO A 57 -2.11 -4.02 -6.21
N LEU A 58 -1.78 -2.78 -5.84
CA LEU A 58 -2.22 -2.18 -4.58
C LEU A 58 -3.71 -1.82 -4.58
N SER A 59 -4.20 -1.31 -5.70
CA SER A 59 -5.59 -0.90 -5.89
C SER A 59 -6.13 -1.43 -7.21
N ARG A 60 -7.39 -1.87 -7.19
CA ARG A 60 -8.15 -2.18 -8.39
C ARG A 60 -8.82 -0.89 -8.87
N LYS A 61 -8.86 -0.68 -10.19
CA LYS A 61 -9.66 0.39 -10.78
C LYS A 61 -11.13 0.19 -10.39
N LEU A 62 -11.80 1.26 -9.98
CA LEU A 62 -13.23 1.26 -9.73
C LEU A 62 -13.98 1.06 -11.07
N ASP A 63 -14.91 0.12 -11.07
CA ASP A 63 -15.71 -0.22 -12.24
C ASP A 63 -17.04 0.55 -12.17
N ASP A 64 -17.47 1.10 -13.31
CA ASP A 64 -18.70 1.91 -13.38
C ASP A 64 -19.93 1.09 -12.95
N SER A 65 -19.94 -0.23 -13.21
CA SER A 65 -21.02 -1.13 -12.76
C SER A 65 -21.15 -1.20 -11.23
N VAL A 66 -20.04 -1.07 -10.49
CA VAL A 66 -20.05 -1.02 -9.02
C VAL A 66 -20.60 0.31 -8.54
N VAL A 67 -20.27 1.40 -9.23
CA VAL A 67 -20.77 2.74 -8.91
C VAL A 67 -22.28 2.80 -9.05
N ASP A 68 -22.82 2.28 -10.15
CA ASP A 68 -24.27 2.28 -10.41
C ASP A 68 -25.05 1.45 -9.39
N GLU A 69 -24.52 0.29 -8.99
CA GLU A 69 -25.11 -0.56 -7.96
C GLU A 69 -25.11 0.11 -6.58
N GLU A 70 -23.97 0.67 -6.15
CA GLU A 70 -23.87 1.30 -4.83
C GLU A 70 -24.68 2.61 -4.77
N ASN A 71 -24.76 3.37 -5.86
CA ASN A 71 -25.64 4.54 -5.95
C ASN A 71 -27.11 4.13 -5.75
N ARG A 72 -27.57 3.09 -6.46
CA ARG A 72 -28.93 2.57 -6.33
C ARG A 72 -29.26 2.17 -4.88
N ARG A 73 -28.32 1.49 -4.22
CA ARG A 73 -28.44 1.11 -2.79
C ARG A 73 -28.54 2.30 -1.85
N LEU A 74 -27.74 3.35 -2.08
CA LEU A 74 -27.67 4.51 -1.21
C LEU A 74 -28.83 5.50 -1.42
N THR A 75 -29.33 5.64 -2.66
CA THR A 75 -30.47 6.51 -2.97
C THR A 75 -31.82 5.82 -2.87
N GLY A 76 -31.86 4.48 -2.78
CA GLY A 76 -33.08 3.71 -2.52
C GLY A 76 -34.04 3.60 -3.70
N GLU A 77 -33.55 3.74 -4.93
CA GLU A 77 -34.34 3.62 -6.18
C GLU A 77 -34.30 2.20 -6.77
#